data_AF-A0A1H0BGQ4-F1
#
_entry.id   AF-A0A1H0BGQ4-F1
#
_cell.length_a   1.000
_cell.length_b   1.000
_cell.length_c   1.000
_cell.angle_alpha   90.00
_cell.angle_beta   90.00
_cell.angle_gamma   90.00
#
_symmetry.space_group_name_H-M   'P 1'
#
loop_
_entity.id
_entity.type
_entity.pdbx_description
1 polymer ?
#
loop_
_entity_poly.entity_id
_entity_poly.type
_entity_poly.pdbx_seq_one_letter_code
_entity_poly.pdbx_strand_id
1 'polypeptide(L)'
;MLMASFPFPTGAHMPCARRQHGLHRPAACALIGALALSACSAASSSRTTPPAQSAATQEATATVTQQEGAPYPADMDHLDDILTIGQGHELPENAEVLSVSPAVNFATNFPGGWGYIIAFTAQDQDIRNYVTNNTEGLGDIIENYPTTSPDSGGLEDIDLSNISNPWRISFAGDAVLLLERPLGRGWLIIRGAPR
;
A
#
# COMPACT_ATOMS: atom_id res chain seq x y z
N MET A 1 35.66 34.66 -39.51
CA MET A 1 36.35 33.35 -39.47
C MET A 1 36.16 32.80 -38.06
N LEU A 2 35.42 31.75 -37.75
CA LEU A 2 34.98 30.57 -38.48
C LEU A 2 33.63 30.13 -37.84
N MET A 3 32.58 29.97 -38.65
CA MET A 3 31.29 29.39 -38.23
C MET A 3 31.45 27.87 -38.13
N ALA A 4 30.97 27.26 -37.03
CA ALA A 4 30.78 25.82 -36.95
C ALA A 4 29.28 25.52 -37.05
N SER A 5 28.86 25.16 -38.27
CA SER A 5 27.54 24.64 -38.60
C SER A 5 27.46 23.16 -38.21
N PHE A 6 26.50 22.78 -37.38
CA PHE A 6 26.10 21.38 -37.20
C PHE A 6 24.79 21.12 -37.94
N PRO A 7 24.69 20.03 -38.74
CA PRO A 7 23.47 19.71 -39.47
C PRO A 7 22.46 18.95 -38.61
N PHE A 8 21.21 19.41 -38.67
CA PHE A 8 19.99 18.67 -38.31
C PHE A 8 19.78 17.48 -39.28
N PRO A 9 19.31 16.32 -38.80
CA PRO A 9 18.57 15.39 -39.65
C PRO A 9 17.06 15.60 -39.52
N THR A 10 16.45 16.00 -40.63
CA THR A 10 15.01 16.02 -40.91
C THR A 10 14.62 14.74 -41.66
N GLY A 11 13.46 14.15 -41.33
CA GLY A 11 12.78 13.15 -42.18
C GLY A 11 12.03 12.11 -41.34
N ALA A 12 10.76 12.28 -40.99
CA ALA A 12 9.54 12.23 -41.80
C ALA A 12 9.11 10.79 -42.20
N HIS A 13 8.02 10.36 -41.56
CA HIS A 13 6.88 9.60 -42.08
C HIS A 13 7.07 8.56 -43.19
N MET A 14 6.67 7.32 -42.91
CA MET A 14 6.02 6.45 -43.90
C MET A 14 4.73 5.85 -43.33
N PRO A 15 3.59 5.96 -44.05
CA PRO A 15 2.33 5.31 -43.74
C PRO A 15 2.08 4.04 -44.58
N CYS A 16 1.18 3.18 -44.06
CA CYS A 16 0.26 2.28 -44.77
C CYS A 16 0.78 1.19 -45.73
N ALA A 17 0.58 -0.06 -45.30
CA ALA A 17 0.02 -1.16 -46.10
C ALA A 17 -0.89 -1.96 -45.14
N ARG A 18 -2.21 -2.09 -45.22
CA ARG A 18 -3.24 -2.29 -46.26
C ARG A 18 -3.24 -3.70 -46.91
N ARG A 19 -4.21 -4.49 -46.43
CA ARG A 19 -5.01 -5.57 -47.09
C ARG A 19 -4.31 -6.90 -47.42
N GLN A 20 -4.96 -8.06 -47.48
CA GLN A 20 -6.31 -8.56 -47.15
C GLN A 20 -6.31 -10.09 -47.23
N HIS A 21 -7.23 -10.71 -46.48
CA HIS A 21 -8.03 -11.90 -46.83
C HIS A 21 -7.29 -13.25 -47.00
N GLY A 22 -7.36 -14.05 -45.94
CA GLY A 22 -7.42 -15.51 -46.01
C GLY A 22 -8.68 -15.99 -45.29
N LEU A 23 -9.76 -16.13 -46.05
CA LEU A 23 -11.03 -16.74 -45.65
C LEU A 23 -10.85 -18.26 -45.70
N HIS A 24 -11.17 -19.02 -44.64
CA HIS A 24 -11.92 -20.29 -44.71
C HIS A 24 -12.12 -20.95 -43.31
N ARG A 25 -13.31 -20.70 -42.75
CA ARG A 25 -14.37 -21.63 -42.28
C ARG A 25 -14.08 -22.86 -41.36
N PRO A 26 -15.13 -23.33 -40.65
CA PRO A 26 -15.08 -23.76 -39.24
C PRO A 26 -15.13 -25.28 -39.06
N ALA A 27 -14.81 -25.74 -37.85
CA ALA A 27 -15.21 -27.07 -37.38
C ALA A 27 -15.66 -26.98 -35.91
N ALA A 28 -16.93 -27.33 -35.71
CA ALA A 28 -17.56 -27.53 -34.43
C ALA A 28 -16.98 -28.73 -33.70
N CYS A 29 -16.99 -28.71 -32.37
CA CYS A 29 -17.37 -29.90 -31.61
C CYS A 29 -17.90 -29.48 -30.24
N ALA A 30 -19.22 -29.59 -30.11
CA ALA A 30 -19.91 -29.53 -28.84
C ALA A 30 -19.65 -30.82 -28.06
N LEU A 31 -19.39 -30.73 -26.75
CA LEU A 31 -19.78 -31.77 -25.80
C LEU A 31 -20.29 -31.13 -24.52
N ILE A 32 -21.58 -31.33 -24.33
CA ILE A 32 -22.38 -31.10 -23.13
C ILE A 32 -22.03 -32.23 -22.14
N GLY A 33 -21.73 -31.88 -20.89
CA GLY A 33 -21.53 -32.85 -19.81
C GLY A 33 -22.34 -32.42 -18.58
N ALA A 34 -23.45 -33.12 -18.36
CA ALA A 34 -24.46 -32.83 -17.35
C ALA A 34 -24.12 -33.39 -15.96
N LEU A 35 -24.74 -32.76 -14.96
CA LEU A 35 -25.20 -33.24 -13.65
C LEU A 35 -24.52 -34.48 -13.01
N ALA A 36 -24.03 -34.29 -11.79
CA ALA A 36 -24.18 -35.27 -10.72
C ALA A 36 -24.62 -34.56 -9.43
N LEU A 37 -25.94 -34.56 -9.19
CA LEU A 37 -26.53 -34.38 -7.86
C LEU A 37 -26.38 -35.71 -7.13
N SER A 38 -25.54 -35.76 -6.09
CA SER A 38 -25.54 -36.86 -5.14
C SER A 38 -26.24 -36.43 -3.87
N ALA A 39 -27.46 -36.93 -3.72
CA ALA A 39 -28.27 -36.84 -2.52
C ALA A 39 -28.38 -38.24 -1.88
N CYS A 40 -28.71 -38.23 -0.59
CA CYS A 40 -29.06 -39.33 0.33
C CYS A 40 -27.93 -39.84 1.24
N SER A 41 -28.13 -40.13 2.52
CA SER A 41 -29.21 -39.87 3.48
C SER A 41 -28.73 -40.30 4.87
N ALA A 42 -29.10 -39.50 5.88
CA ALA A 42 -29.47 -39.82 7.27
C ALA A 42 -28.79 -40.96 8.06
N ALA A 43 -28.28 -40.60 9.25
CA ALA A 43 -28.64 -41.29 10.49
C ALA A 43 -28.58 -40.32 11.70
N SER A 44 -29.64 -40.39 12.50
CA SER A 44 -30.00 -39.47 13.58
C SER A 44 -29.41 -39.83 14.94
N SER A 45 -29.44 -38.84 15.84
CA SER A 45 -29.30 -38.91 17.32
C SER A 45 -27.85 -38.75 17.82
N SER A 46 -27.51 -37.72 18.60
CA SER A 46 -28.10 -37.50 19.92
C SER A 46 -28.00 -36.04 20.40
N ARG A 47 -29.04 -35.69 21.16
CA ARG A 47 -29.32 -34.47 21.90
C ARG A 47 -28.24 -34.16 22.95
N THR A 48 -27.61 -32.97 22.89
CA THR A 48 -27.06 -32.27 24.07
C THR A 48 -26.94 -30.77 23.76
N THR A 49 -27.70 -29.93 24.47
CA THR A 49 -27.59 -28.45 24.53
C THR A 49 -26.27 -28.08 25.22
N PRO A 50 -25.48 -27.05 24.81
CA PRO A 50 -25.70 -25.64 25.21
C PRO A 50 -25.12 -24.58 24.22
N PRO A 51 -24.91 -23.31 24.62
CA PRO A 51 -25.76 -22.14 24.45
C PRO A 51 -25.31 -21.20 23.31
N ALA A 52 -26.08 -20.11 23.13
CA ALA A 52 -25.78 -18.86 22.42
C ALA A 52 -24.40 -18.76 21.74
N GLN A 53 -24.40 -18.68 20.41
CA GLN A 53 -23.29 -18.10 19.65
C GLN A 53 -23.16 -16.62 20.04
N SER A 54 -22.39 -16.37 21.09
CA SER A 54 -21.67 -15.10 21.20
C SER A 54 -20.86 -14.96 19.92
N ALA A 55 -21.11 -13.87 19.20
CA ALA A 55 -20.19 -13.38 18.19
C ALA A 55 -18.82 -13.30 18.84
N ALA A 56 -17.91 -14.18 18.44
CA ALA A 56 -16.50 -14.02 18.73
C ALA A 56 -16.03 -12.81 17.92
N THR A 57 -16.20 -11.63 18.50
CA THR A 57 -15.35 -10.49 18.22
C THR A 57 -13.94 -11.00 18.44
N GLN A 58 -13.20 -11.22 17.36
CA GLN A 58 -11.76 -11.41 17.43
C GLN A 58 -11.19 -10.05 17.81
N GLU A 59 -11.27 -9.73 19.09
CA GLU A 59 -10.41 -8.77 19.72
C GLU A 59 -9.03 -9.41 19.69
N ALA A 60 -8.30 -9.16 18.61
CA ALA A 60 -6.87 -9.34 18.62
C ALA A 60 -6.36 -8.35 19.67
N THR A 61 -6.18 -8.84 20.90
CA THR A 61 -5.28 -8.21 21.86
C THR A 61 -3.92 -8.21 21.17
N ALA A 62 -3.62 -7.14 20.45
CA ALA A 62 -2.28 -6.85 19.99
C ALA A 62 -1.45 -6.76 21.26
N THR A 63 -0.65 -7.79 21.53
CA THR A 63 0.29 -7.78 22.63
C THR A 63 1.20 -6.57 22.41
N VAL A 64 0.99 -5.50 23.19
CA VAL A 64 1.82 -4.29 23.16
C VAL A 64 3.24 -4.74 23.50
N THR A 65 4.03 -4.96 22.46
CA THR A 65 5.41 -5.41 22.57
C THR A 65 6.23 -4.29 22.00
N GLN A 66 6.85 -3.51 22.89
CA GLN A 66 7.88 -2.59 22.48
C GLN A 66 8.95 -3.37 21.73
N GLN A 67 9.22 -2.94 20.50
CA GLN A 67 10.24 -3.56 19.68
C GLN A 67 11.62 -3.26 20.28
N GLU A 68 12.53 -4.23 20.25
CA GLU A 68 13.89 -4.06 20.77
C GLU A 68 14.57 -2.83 20.14
N GLY A 69 15.10 -1.94 20.98
CA GLY A 69 15.73 -0.69 20.57
C GLY A 69 14.79 0.47 20.21
N ALA A 70 13.48 0.25 20.10
CA ALA A 70 12.51 1.31 19.83
C ALA A 70 12.28 2.19 21.08
N PRO A 71 12.22 3.53 20.96
CA PRO A 71 12.03 4.43 22.11
C PRO A 71 10.73 4.19 22.90
N TYR A 72 9.65 3.81 22.22
CA TYR A 72 8.32 3.67 22.78
C TYR A 72 7.65 2.38 22.29
N PRO A 73 6.66 1.85 23.01
CA PRO A 73 5.78 0.82 22.48
C PRO A 73 5.02 1.35 21.26
N ALA A 74 4.76 0.48 20.28
CA ALA A 74 3.99 0.84 19.09
C ALA A 74 2.49 0.70 19.37
N ASP A 75 1.90 1.70 20.02
CA ASP A 75 0.48 1.76 20.35
C ASP A 75 -0.08 3.20 20.25
N MET A 76 -1.39 3.33 20.43
CA MET A 76 -2.08 4.63 20.33
C MET A 76 -1.77 5.57 21.49
N ASP A 77 -1.43 5.05 22.67
CA ASP A 77 -1.15 5.87 23.85
C ASP A 77 0.17 6.63 23.70
N HIS A 78 1.09 6.13 22.88
CA HIS A 78 2.38 6.73 22.57
C HIS A 78 2.43 7.41 21.19
N LEU A 79 1.30 7.58 20.50
CA LEU A 79 1.29 8.17 19.16
C LEU A 79 1.99 9.53 19.10
N ASP A 80 1.66 10.43 20.02
CA ASP A 80 2.26 11.77 20.06
C ASP A 80 3.77 11.69 20.32
N ASP A 81 4.19 10.85 21.26
CA ASP A 81 5.60 10.61 21.55
C ASP A 81 6.34 10.05 20.33
N ILE A 82 5.72 9.14 19.58
CA ILE A 82 6.26 8.56 18.34
C ILE A 82 6.41 9.62 17.25
N LEU A 83 5.41 10.48 17.06
CA LEU A 83 5.43 11.57 16.08
C LEU A 83 6.49 12.63 16.43
N THR A 84 6.94 12.73 17.68
CA THR A 84 8.06 13.61 18.04
C THR A 84 9.43 13.02 17.74
N ILE A 85 9.54 11.77 17.28
CA ILE A 85 10.83 11.12 17.02
C ILE A 85 11.44 11.60 15.70
N GLY A 86 12.06 12.77 15.71
CA GLY A 86 12.65 13.36 14.50
C GLY A 86 12.09 14.75 14.29
N GLN A 87 12.21 15.29 13.08
CA GLN A 87 11.59 16.56 12.72
C GLN A 87 10.61 16.36 11.57
N GLY A 88 9.44 16.99 11.67
CA GLY A 88 8.45 17.02 10.61
C GLY A 88 7.62 15.73 10.46
N HIS A 89 7.62 14.85 11.47
CA HIS A 89 6.74 13.68 11.48
C HIS A 89 5.37 14.11 12.02
N GLU A 90 4.58 14.70 11.14
CA GLU A 90 3.20 15.11 11.44
C GLU A 90 2.24 14.33 10.54
N LEU A 91 0.96 14.30 10.90
CA LEU A 91 -0.10 13.72 10.06
C LEU A 91 -0.87 14.84 9.34
N PRO A 92 -1.61 14.52 8.26
CA PRO A 92 -2.52 15.48 7.66
C PRO A 92 -3.50 16.08 8.67
N GLU A 93 -3.94 17.32 8.41
CA GLU A 93 -4.94 17.97 9.24
C GLU A 93 -6.20 17.08 9.32
N ASN A 94 -6.80 16.97 10.51
CA ASN A 94 -7.98 16.15 10.76
C ASN A 94 -7.81 14.65 10.43
N ALA A 95 -6.58 14.13 10.37
CA ALA A 95 -6.35 12.71 10.20
C ALA A 95 -6.92 11.89 11.38
N GLU A 96 -7.63 10.82 11.05
CA GLU A 96 -8.05 9.79 11.99
C GLU A 96 -7.02 8.65 11.93
N VAL A 97 -6.31 8.44 13.04
CA VAL A 97 -5.35 7.34 13.15
C VAL A 97 -6.10 6.05 13.43
N LEU A 98 -5.87 5.06 12.56
CA LEU A 98 -6.51 3.75 12.61
C LEU A 98 -5.72 2.77 13.48
N SER A 99 -4.40 2.84 13.42
CA SER A 99 -3.52 1.95 14.17
C SER A 99 -2.08 2.47 14.21
N VAL A 100 -1.37 2.08 15.27
CA VAL A 100 0.09 2.15 15.37
C VAL A 100 0.59 0.72 15.53
N SER A 101 1.56 0.31 14.70
CA SER A 101 2.16 -1.02 14.76
C SER A 101 3.67 -0.97 14.53
N PRO A 102 4.44 -1.94 15.07
CA PRO A 102 5.89 -1.98 14.85
C PRO A 102 6.24 -2.37 13.41
N ALA A 103 7.34 -1.81 12.88
CA ALA A 103 7.91 -2.17 11.57
C ALA A 103 8.89 -3.35 11.71
N VAL A 104 8.34 -4.55 11.93
CA VAL A 104 9.08 -5.75 12.31
C VAL A 104 9.93 -6.32 11.17
N ASN A 105 9.46 -6.26 9.93
CA ASN A 105 10.19 -6.73 8.76
C ASN A 105 11.33 -5.79 8.42
N PHE A 106 11.13 -4.47 8.55
CA PHE A 106 12.22 -3.50 8.45
C PHE A 106 13.33 -3.82 9.47
N ALA A 107 12.97 -3.97 10.74
CA ALA A 107 13.91 -4.23 11.83
C ALA A 107 14.64 -5.56 11.72
N THR A 108 13.97 -6.58 11.20
CA THR A 108 14.58 -7.89 10.93
C THR A 108 15.68 -7.77 9.86
N ASN A 109 15.48 -6.91 8.87
CA ASN A 109 16.41 -6.72 7.76
C ASN A 109 17.50 -5.66 8.04
N PHE A 110 17.35 -4.86 9.09
CA PHE A 110 18.29 -3.82 9.47
C PHE A 110 18.80 -4.03 10.90
N PRO A 111 20.05 -4.50 11.10
CA PRO A 111 20.57 -4.80 12.44
C PRO A 111 20.45 -3.63 13.42
N GLY A 112 19.73 -3.84 14.52
CA GLY A 112 19.43 -2.82 15.53
C GLY A 112 18.41 -1.76 15.10
N GLY A 113 17.86 -1.90 13.90
CA GLY A 113 16.83 -1.03 13.37
C GLY A 113 15.52 -1.17 14.12
N TRP A 114 14.76 -0.09 14.14
CA TRP A 114 13.41 -0.08 14.64
C TRP A 114 12.50 0.81 13.80
N GLY A 115 11.18 0.62 13.92
CA GLY A 115 10.26 1.50 13.23
C GLY A 115 8.81 1.35 13.68
N TYR A 116 8.01 2.31 13.23
CA TYR A 116 6.58 2.42 13.49
C TYR A 116 5.85 2.60 12.18
N ILE A 117 4.64 2.04 12.10
CA ILE A 117 3.70 2.21 10.99
C ILE A 117 2.45 2.81 11.60
N ILE A 118 2.14 4.04 11.17
CA ILE A 118 0.96 4.77 11.61
C ILE A 118 0.00 4.80 10.42
N ALA A 119 -1.04 3.98 10.48
CA ALA A 119 -2.08 3.95 9.45
C ALA A 119 -3.14 4.99 9.80
N PHE A 120 -3.56 5.79 8.82
CA PHE A 120 -4.53 6.86 9.02
C PHE A 120 -5.49 6.99 7.84
N THR A 121 -6.60 7.65 8.10
CA THR A 121 -7.50 8.20 7.08
C THR A 121 -7.57 9.71 7.21
N ALA A 122 -7.72 10.42 6.10
CA ALA A 122 -7.86 11.86 6.06
C ALA A 122 -8.62 12.28 4.81
N GLN A 123 -9.16 13.50 4.78
CA GLN A 123 -9.82 14.00 3.58
C GLN A 123 -8.80 14.21 2.46
N ASP A 124 -9.25 14.04 1.21
CA ASP A 124 -8.42 14.21 0.01
C ASP A 124 -7.64 15.54 0.06
N GLN A 125 -8.32 16.65 0.35
CA GLN A 125 -7.69 17.97 0.40
C GLN A 125 -6.67 18.12 1.54
N ASP A 126 -6.95 17.54 2.70
CA ASP A 126 -6.01 17.59 3.84
C ASP A 126 -4.72 16.82 3.50
N ILE A 127 -4.84 15.69 2.79
CA ILE A 127 -3.69 14.94 2.28
C ILE A 127 -2.90 15.75 1.25
N ARG A 128 -3.56 16.41 0.30
CA ARG A 128 -2.87 17.24 -0.71
C ARG A 128 -2.13 18.40 -0.06
N ASN A 129 -2.79 19.11 0.85
CA ASN A 129 -2.20 20.22 1.60
C ASN A 129 -0.99 19.74 2.39
N TYR A 130 -1.13 18.61 3.09
CA TYR A 130 -0.05 18.00 3.84
C TYR A 130 1.16 17.69 2.94
N VAL A 131 0.94 17.04 1.79
CA VAL A 131 2.01 16.70 0.85
C VAL A 131 2.72 17.95 0.33
N THR A 132 1.96 18.96 -0.11
CA THR A 132 2.51 20.22 -0.63
C THR A 132 3.32 20.98 0.41
N ASN A 133 2.91 20.94 1.69
CA ASN A 133 3.53 21.74 2.74
C ASN A 133 4.70 21.03 3.44
N ASN A 134 4.67 19.70 3.51
CA ASN A 134 5.60 18.91 4.35
C ASN A 134 6.55 18.01 3.54
N THR A 135 6.41 17.96 2.22
CA THR A 135 7.23 17.12 1.35
C THR A 135 7.71 17.89 0.12
N GLU A 136 8.62 17.29 -0.66
CA GLU A 136 9.01 17.83 -1.97
C GLU A 136 7.98 17.49 -3.07
N GLY A 137 6.92 16.76 -2.73
CA GLY A 137 5.84 16.38 -3.65
C GLY A 137 4.83 17.51 -3.85
N LEU A 138 4.21 17.54 -5.03
CA LEU A 138 3.13 18.46 -5.34
C LEU A 138 1.78 17.76 -5.11
N GLY A 139 1.08 18.12 -4.03
CA GLY A 139 -0.20 17.53 -3.64
C GLY A 139 -1.27 17.62 -4.74
N ASP A 140 -1.29 18.73 -5.47
CA ASP A 140 -2.29 19.02 -6.51
C ASP A 140 -2.23 18.07 -7.71
N ILE A 141 -1.12 17.36 -7.90
CA ILE A 141 -0.91 16.45 -9.03
C ILE A 141 -0.63 15.01 -8.58
N ILE A 142 -1.00 14.65 -7.35
CA ILE A 142 -0.71 13.33 -6.76
C ILE A 142 -1.15 12.17 -7.65
N GLU A 143 -2.25 12.32 -8.37
CA GLU A 143 -2.84 11.33 -9.26
C GLU A 143 -1.94 11.03 -10.47
N ASN A 144 -1.11 11.99 -10.85
CA ASN A 144 -0.24 11.89 -12.02
C ASN A 144 1.10 11.24 -11.69
N TYR A 145 1.44 11.07 -10.40
CA TYR A 145 2.66 10.39 -10.02
C TYR A 145 2.63 8.89 -10.34
N PRO A 146 3.79 8.28 -10.62
CA PRO A 146 3.87 6.85 -10.86
C PRO A 146 3.45 6.05 -9.61
N THR A 147 2.86 4.88 -9.86
CA THR A 147 2.58 3.91 -8.81
C THR A 147 3.87 3.32 -8.25
N THR A 148 3.89 3.13 -6.94
CA THR A 148 5.00 2.58 -6.16
C THR A 148 5.27 1.13 -6.56
N SER A 149 6.54 0.81 -6.82
CA SER A 149 6.97 -0.57 -7.05
C SER A 149 7.06 -1.33 -5.71
N PRO A 150 6.68 -2.63 -5.66
CA PRO A 150 6.90 -3.51 -4.50
C PRO A 150 8.35 -3.56 -4.01
N ASP A 151 9.32 -3.35 -4.90
CA ASP A 151 10.75 -3.35 -4.56
C ASP A 151 11.21 -2.03 -3.91
N SER A 152 10.29 -1.11 -3.63
CA SER A 152 10.59 0.15 -2.95
C SER A 152 10.90 -0.10 -1.47
N GLY A 153 12.12 0.21 -1.06
CA GLY A 153 12.52 0.09 0.34
C GLY A 153 11.71 1.01 1.29
N GLY A 154 11.64 0.60 2.55
CA GLY A 154 10.88 1.28 3.61
C GLY A 154 9.39 0.91 3.67
N LEU A 155 8.98 -0.12 2.93
CA LEU A 155 7.61 -0.63 2.86
C LEU A 155 7.57 -2.15 3.17
N GLU A 156 8.59 -2.68 3.83
CA GLU A 156 8.77 -4.12 4.08
C GLU A 156 7.63 -4.75 4.89
N ASP A 157 6.92 -3.93 5.66
CA ASP A 157 5.80 -4.31 6.51
C ASP A 157 4.43 -4.01 5.88
N ILE A 158 4.39 -3.42 4.68
CA ILE A 158 3.16 -3.02 4.01
C ILE A 158 2.86 -3.95 2.84
N ASP A 159 1.68 -4.57 2.85
CA ASP A 159 1.18 -5.34 1.72
C ASP A 159 0.60 -4.43 0.62
N LEU A 160 1.44 -4.07 -0.35
CA LEU A 160 1.04 -3.22 -1.48
C LEU A 160 0.00 -3.88 -2.40
N SER A 161 -0.18 -5.21 -2.35
CA SER A 161 -1.17 -5.88 -3.20
C SER A 161 -2.61 -5.52 -2.82
N ASN A 162 -2.81 -5.07 -1.59
CA ASN A 162 -4.08 -4.63 -1.04
C ASN A 162 -4.28 -3.10 -1.09
N ILE A 163 -3.37 -2.36 -1.73
CA ILE A 163 -3.41 -0.90 -1.83
C ILE A 163 -3.61 -0.50 -3.29
N SER A 164 -4.65 0.31 -3.55
CA SER A 164 -4.95 0.78 -4.89
C SER A 164 -4.00 1.91 -5.31
N ASN A 165 -3.30 1.72 -6.44
CA ASN A 165 -2.41 2.74 -7.02
C ASN A 165 -1.47 3.43 -5.99
N PRO A 166 -0.71 2.69 -5.17
CA PRO A 166 0.08 3.27 -4.08
C PRO A 166 1.04 4.34 -4.59
N TRP A 167 1.15 5.46 -3.89
CA TRP A 167 2.16 6.48 -4.15
C TRP A 167 2.98 6.73 -2.89
N ARG A 168 4.31 6.73 -3.02
CA ARG A 168 5.22 6.94 -1.88
C ARG A 168 6.06 8.19 -2.08
N ILE A 169 6.40 8.81 -0.96
CA ILE A 169 7.42 9.84 -0.87
C ILE A 169 8.22 9.62 0.43
N SER A 170 9.51 9.94 0.40
CA SER A 170 10.39 9.80 1.56
C SER A 170 10.68 11.19 2.12
N PHE A 171 10.69 11.30 3.45
CA PHE A 171 11.20 12.47 4.15
C PHE A 171 12.73 12.38 4.26
N ALA A 172 13.37 13.45 4.74
CA ALA A 172 14.82 13.55 4.86
C ALA A 172 15.40 12.56 5.92
N GLY A 173 15.45 11.27 5.56
CA GLY A 173 16.26 10.24 6.19
C GLY A 173 15.49 9.16 6.96
N ASP A 174 14.45 9.52 7.69
CA ASP A 174 13.89 8.67 8.74
C ASP A 174 12.41 8.31 8.57
N ALA A 175 11.68 8.94 7.64
CA ALA A 175 10.28 8.61 7.40
C ALA A 175 9.92 8.37 5.92
N VAL A 176 8.86 7.60 5.70
CA VAL A 176 8.23 7.35 4.40
C VAL A 176 6.73 7.60 4.56
N LEU A 177 6.15 8.40 3.67
CA LEU A 177 4.71 8.51 3.50
C LEU A 177 4.27 7.62 2.34
N LEU A 178 3.34 6.71 2.60
CA LEU A 178 2.65 5.94 1.57
C LEU A 178 1.18 6.36 1.53
N LEU A 179 0.66 6.65 0.35
CA LEU A 179 -0.73 7.06 0.13
C LEU A 179 -1.40 6.11 -0.86
N GLU A 180 -2.65 5.77 -0.57
CA GLU A 180 -3.52 5.07 -1.50
C GLU A 180 -4.24 6.06 -2.42
N ARG A 181 -4.50 5.66 -3.67
CA ARG A 181 -5.26 6.47 -4.63
C ARG A 181 -6.48 5.73 -5.16
N PRO A 182 -7.69 6.35 -5.15
CA PRO A 182 -7.99 7.74 -4.77
C PRO A 182 -7.71 8.03 -3.28
N LEU A 183 -7.40 9.29 -2.97
CA LEU A 183 -6.91 9.69 -1.66
C LEU A 183 -7.98 9.49 -0.58
N GLY A 184 -7.52 9.09 0.61
CA GLY A 184 -8.39 8.84 1.75
C GLY A 184 -7.72 8.01 2.84
N ARG A 185 -6.71 7.21 2.48
CA ARG A 185 -5.94 6.36 3.39
C ARG A 185 -4.45 6.50 3.15
N GLY A 186 -3.68 6.48 4.22
CA GLY A 186 -2.22 6.56 4.17
C GLY A 186 -1.54 5.86 5.33
N TRP A 187 -0.22 5.73 5.20
CA TRP A 187 0.67 5.17 6.20
C TRP A 187 1.89 6.08 6.32
N LEU A 188 2.16 6.53 7.55
CA LEU A 188 3.43 7.17 7.90
C LEU A 188 4.32 6.12 8.54
N ILE A 189 5.45 5.81 7.90
CA ILE A 189 6.42 4.83 8.37
C ILE A 189 7.64 5.60 8.90
N ILE A 190 7.87 5.55 10.21
CA ILE A 190 9.03 6.15 10.88
C ILE A 190 10.03 5.05 11.18
N ARG A 191 11.30 5.28 10.87
CA ARG A 191 12.38 4.30 10.99
C ARG A 191 13.56 4.92 11.71
N GLY A 192 14.19 4.13 12.56
CA GLY A 192 15.42 4.50 13.23
C GLY A 192 16.43 3.38 13.25
N ALA A 193 17.64 3.74 13.62
CA ALA A 193 18.78 2.87 13.77
C ALA A 193 19.48 3.18 15.11
N PRO A 194 20.31 2.27 15.62
CA PRO A 194 21.18 2.57 16.75
C PRO A 194 22.07 3.76 16.38
N ARG A 195 22.22 4.71 17.30
CA ARG A 195 23.14 5.84 17.15
C ARG A 195 24.57 5.47 17.48
#